data_AF-A0A2S1T1Y8-F1
#
_entry.id   AF-A0A2S1T1Y8-F1
#
_cell.length_a   1.000
_cell.length_b   1.000
_cell.length_c   1.000
_cell.angle_alpha   90.00
_cell.angle_beta   90.00
_cell.angle_gamma   90.00
#
_symmetry.space_group_name_H-M   'P 1'
#
loop_
_entity.id
_entity.type
_entity.pdbx_description
1 polymer ?
#
loop_
_entity_poly.entity_id
_entity_poly.type
_entity_poly.pdbx_seq_one_letter_code
_entity_poly.pdbx_strand_id
1 'polypeptide(L)'
;MDWLTSAAPIVAPIFGSLGVIVGAFFSYRQVKRRGDADENVAAVQAKAAAEAAEGQTYVEAMKTVTAGFSSLLDQQRGMLDQQRVLLDQERTMHAQTVQRVAMLEAGQLELTREVRELQEEQRKDRRWKAAALDYIRDLRGLVVKALGRSAPEPPEEIAADIASLDR
;
A
#
# COMPACT_ATOMS: atom_id res chain seq x y z
N MET A 1 77.71 -83.51 -37.97
CA MET A 1 76.94 -82.35 -37.45
C MET A 1 75.70 -82.88 -36.72
N ASP A 2 75.89 -83.85 -35.82
CA ASP A 2 74.78 -84.70 -35.32
C ASP A 2 74.47 -84.48 -33.83
N TRP A 3 75.18 -83.54 -33.19
CA TRP A 3 75.00 -83.23 -31.77
C TRP A 3 73.90 -82.18 -31.51
N LEU A 4 73.54 -81.37 -32.51
CA LEU A 4 72.50 -80.34 -32.39
C LEU A 4 71.08 -80.92 -32.52
N THR A 5 70.91 -82.05 -33.23
CA THR A 5 69.64 -82.78 -33.33
C THR A 5 69.32 -83.61 -32.09
N SER A 6 70.33 -84.00 -31.29
CA SER A 6 70.14 -84.80 -30.06
C SER A 6 69.74 -83.96 -28.83
N ALA A 7 69.94 -82.64 -28.83
CA ALA A 7 69.53 -81.75 -27.74
C ALA A 7 68.11 -81.16 -27.92
N ALA A 8 67.51 -81.34 -29.11
CA ALA A 8 66.20 -80.81 -29.48
C ALA A 8 65.05 -81.12 -28.48
N PRO A 9 64.89 -82.35 -27.93
CA PRO A 9 63.78 -82.64 -27.02
C PRO A 9 63.94 -82.03 -25.62
N ILE A 10 65.15 -81.58 -25.24
CA ILE A 10 65.42 -80.92 -23.95
C ILE A 10 65.34 -79.40 -24.09
N VAL A 11 65.75 -78.87 -25.24
CA VAL A 11 65.78 -77.43 -25.51
C VAL A 11 64.38 -76.87 -25.83
N ALA A 12 63.55 -77.62 -26.56
CA ALA A 12 62.18 -77.22 -26.91
C ALA A 12 61.28 -76.86 -25.69
N PRO A 13 61.21 -77.63 -24.60
CA PRO A 13 60.40 -77.27 -23.44
C PRO A 13 60.95 -76.07 -22.65
N ILE A 14 62.27 -75.82 -22.67
CA ILE A 14 62.87 -74.64 -22.05
C ILE A 14 62.46 -73.37 -22.79
N PHE A 15 62.47 -73.38 -24.14
CA PHE A 15 61.99 -72.24 -24.92
C PHE A 15 60.46 -72.07 -24.86
N GLY A 16 59.70 -73.17 -24.79
CA GLY A 16 58.25 -73.12 -24.60
C GLY A 16 57.86 -72.52 -23.24
N SER A 17 58.50 -72.96 -22.16
CA SER A 17 58.26 -72.42 -20.81
C SER A 17 58.72 -70.97 -20.68
N LEU A 18 59.87 -70.60 -21.25
CA LEU A 18 60.31 -69.20 -21.32
C LEU A 18 59.31 -68.31 -22.10
N GLY A 19 58.77 -68.81 -23.22
CA GLY A 19 57.75 -68.11 -24.00
C GLY A 19 56.47 -67.83 -23.19
N VAL A 20 56.01 -68.82 -22.40
CA VAL A 20 54.84 -68.65 -21.51
C VAL A 20 55.13 -67.66 -20.38
N ILE A 21 56.32 -67.69 -19.78
CA ILE A 21 56.71 -66.76 -18.71
C ILE A 21 56.80 -65.33 -19.25
N VAL A 22 57.40 -65.13 -20.43
CA VAL A 22 57.50 -63.81 -21.07
C VAL A 22 56.11 -63.32 -21.49
N GLY A 23 55.26 -64.19 -22.05
CA GLY A 23 53.87 -63.85 -22.39
C GLY A 23 53.03 -63.46 -21.17
N ALA A 24 53.17 -64.18 -20.06
CA ALA A 24 52.50 -63.87 -18.80
C ALA A 24 52.98 -62.53 -18.21
N PHE A 25 54.29 -62.23 -18.29
CA PHE A 25 54.84 -60.95 -17.86
C PHE A 25 54.33 -59.76 -18.69
N PHE A 26 54.27 -59.91 -20.02
CA PHE A 26 53.72 -58.87 -20.90
C PHE A 26 52.23 -58.65 -20.66
N SER A 27 51.45 -59.74 -20.51
CA SER A 27 50.02 -59.67 -20.18
C SER A 27 49.80 -58.95 -18.83
N TYR A 28 50.55 -59.34 -17.78
CA TYR A 28 50.50 -58.68 -16.48
C TYR A 28 50.84 -57.18 -16.59
N ARG A 29 51.88 -56.82 -17.35
CA ARG A 29 52.26 -55.40 -17.54
C ARG A 29 51.20 -54.61 -18.31
N GLN A 30 50.53 -55.22 -19.28
CA GLN A 30 49.46 -54.59 -20.04
C GLN A 30 48.19 -54.39 -19.20
N VAL A 31 47.80 -55.41 -18.42
CA VAL A 31 46.68 -55.32 -17.48
C VAL A 31 46.96 -54.27 -16.41
N LYS A 32 48.18 -54.24 -15.86
CA LYS A 32 48.58 -53.23 -14.87
C LYS A 32 48.51 -51.81 -15.42
N ARG A 33 49.07 -51.56 -16.62
CA ARG A 33 49.00 -50.24 -17.28
C ARG A 33 47.57 -49.80 -17.61
N ARG A 34 46.70 -50.74 -17.99
CA ARG A 34 45.27 -50.45 -18.21
C ARG A 34 44.57 -50.11 -16.89
N GLY A 35 44.82 -50.88 -15.83
CA GLY A 35 44.31 -50.59 -14.48
C GLY A 35 44.74 -49.21 -13.99
N ASP A 36 46.03 -48.87 -14.11
CA ASP A 36 46.55 -47.55 -13.73
C ASP A 36 45.93 -46.42 -14.58
N ALA A 37 45.68 -46.66 -15.87
CA ALA A 37 45.05 -45.67 -16.75
C ALA A 37 43.55 -45.48 -16.41
N ASP A 38 42.82 -46.57 -16.18
CA ASP A 38 41.41 -46.54 -15.80
C ASP A 38 41.23 -45.87 -14.43
N GLU A 39 42.14 -46.11 -13.49
CA GLU A 39 42.15 -45.43 -12.18
C GLU A 39 42.38 -43.92 -12.32
N ASN A 40 43.31 -43.50 -13.17
CA ASN A 40 43.55 -42.07 -13.43
C ASN A 40 42.36 -41.41 -14.14
N VAL A 41 41.73 -42.10 -15.10
CA VAL A 41 40.51 -41.59 -15.78
C VAL A 41 39.36 -41.48 -14.79
N ALA A 42 39.15 -42.48 -13.94
CA ALA A 42 38.14 -42.44 -12.88
C ALA A 42 38.40 -41.30 -11.88
N ALA A 43 39.67 -41.08 -11.50
CA ALA A 43 40.04 -39.98 -10.61
C ALA A 43 39.81 -38.60 -11.23
N VAL A 44 40.09 -38.42 -12.53
CA VAL A 44 39.82 -37.16 -13.25
C VAL A 44 38.32 -36.93 -13.42
N GLN A 45 37.55 -37.98 -13.75
CA GLN A 45 36.09 -37.89 -13.84
C GLN A 45 35.46 -37.57 -12.48
N ALA A 46 35.96 -38.16 -11.40
CA ALA A 46 35.51 -37.87 -10.04
C ALA A 46 35.79 -36.41 -9.64
N LYS A 47 36.97 -35.88 -9.98
CA LYS A 47 37.31 -34.46 -9.75
C LYS A 47 36.42 -33.52 -10.57
N ALA A 48 36.23 -33.81 -11.87
CA ALA A 48 35.37 -33.01 -12.73
C ALA A 48 33.90 -33.04 -12.26
N ALA A 49 33.42 -34.19 -11.78
CA ALA A 49 32.09 -34.31 -11.19
C ALA A 49 31.96 -33.53 -9.87
N ALA A 50 33.00 -33.52 -9.04
CA ALA A 50 33.01 -32.73 -7.80
C ALA A 50 33.01 -31.21 -8.09
N GLU A 51 33.83 -30.74 -9.02
CA GLU A 51 33.84 -29.33 -9.45
C GLU A 51 32.51 -28.91 -10.09
N ALA A 52 31.90 -29.79 -10.89
CA ALA A 52 30.57 -29.56 -11.46
C ALA A 52 29.48 -29.48 -10.37
N ALA A 53 29.56 -30.32 -9.33
CA ALA A 53 28.63 -30.28 -8.20
C ALA A 53 28.77 -28.99 -7.39
N GLU A 54 30.01 -28.55 -7.11
CA GLU A 54 30.26 -27.25 -6.46
C GLU A 54 29.69 -26.10 -7.29
N GLY A 55 29.97 -26.06 -8.60
CA GLY A 55 29.41 -25.06 -9.50
C GLY A 55 27.87 -25.02 -9.51
N GLN A 56 27.22 -26.19 -9.44
CA GLN A 56 25.75 -26.27 -9.36
C GLN A 56 25.21 -25.66 -8.06
N THR A 57 25.85 -25.92 -6.91
CA THR A 57 25.42 -25.34 -5.63
C THR A 57 25.52 -23.81 -5.59
N TYR A 58 26.57 -23.23 -6.19
CA TYR A 58 26.67 -21.77 -6.33
C TYR A 58 25.58 -21.18 -7.21
N VAL A 59 25.26 -21.82 -8.34
CA VAL A 59 24.19 -21.37 -9.24
C VAL A 59 22.84 -21.45 -8.54
N GLU A 60 22.58 -22.50 -7.76
CA GLU A 60 21.35 -22.66 -6.99
C GLU A 60 21.22 -21.63 -5.87
N ALA A 61 22.31 -21.34 -5.15
CA ALA A 61 22.36 -20.27 -4.16
C ALA A 61 22.09 -18.89 -4.81
N MET A 62 22.72 -18.60 -5.95
CA MET A 62 22.47 -17.35 -6.69
C MET A 62 21.03 -17.22 -7.17
N LYS A 63 20.42 -18.30 -7.67
CA LYS A 63 19.00 -18.32 -8.06
C LYS A 63 18.11 -18.01 -6.85
N THR A 64 18.40 -18.60 -5.70
CA THR A 64 17.64 -18.37 -4.46
C THR A 64 17.75 -16.91 -4.00
N VAL A 65 18.95 -16.34 -3.99
CA VAL A 65 19.17 -14.93 -3.63
C VAL A 65 18.48 -13.99 -4.62
N THR A 66 18.57 -14.27 -5.92
CA THR A 66 17.92 -13.48 -6.97
C THR A 66 16.40 -13.53 -6.84
N ALA A 67 15.83 -14.71 -6.57
CA ALA A 67 14.40 -14.88 -6.31
C ALA A 67 13.97 -14.10 -5.06
N GLY A 68 14.78 -14.13 -3.99
CA GLY A 68 14.54 -13.34 -2.77
C GLY A 68 14.54 -11.83 -3.03
N PHE A 69 15.50 -11.31 -3.79
CA PHE A 69 15.52 -9.89 -4.16
C PHE A 69 14.34 -9.50 -5.05
N SER A 70 13.97 -10.34 -6.02
CA SER A 70 12.77 -10.10 -6.84
C SER A 70 11.53 -10.00 -5.96
N SER A 71 11.36 -10.94 -5.01
CA SER A 71 10.23 -10.93 -4.08
C SER A 71 10.21 -9.68 -3.21
N LEU A 72 11.36 -9.22 -2.70
CA LEU A 72 11.44 -7.99 -1.92
C LEU A 72 11.12 -6.74 -2.75
N LEU A 73 11.58 -6.69 -4.00
CA LEU A 73 11.26 -5.58 -4.92
C LEU A 73 9.76 -5.55 -5.24
N ASP A 74 9.15 -6.71 -5.48
CA ASP A 74 7.71 -6.79 -5.72
C ASP A 74 6.90 -6.42 -4.47
N GLN A 75 7.38 -6.81 -3.27
CA GLN A 75 6.80 -6.37 -2.01
C GLN A 75 6.92 -4.86 -1.79
N GLN A 76 8.08 -4.26 -2.10
CA GLN A 76 8.28 -2.81 -2.02
C GLN A 76 7.36 -2.07 -3.00
N ARG A 77 7.21 -2.55 -4.24
CA ARG A 77 6.28 -1.99 -5.22
C ARG A 77 4.84 -2.05 -4.71
N GLY A 78 4.40 -3.20 -4.22
CA GLY A 78 3.06 -3.35 -3.65
C GLY A 78 2.79 -2.41 -2.48
N MET A 79 3.79 -2.20 -1.61
CA MET A 79 3.68 -1.25 -0.50
C MET A 79 3.57 0.20 -0.97
N LEU A 80 4.36 0.59 -1.98
CA LEU A 80 4.29 1.94 -2.57
C LEU A 80 2.95 2.19 -3.26
N ASP A 81 2.42 1.20 -3.96
CA ASP A 81 1.11 1.29 -4.60
C ASP A 81 0.00 1.45 -3.55
N GLN A 82 0.07 0.71 -2.43
CA GLN A 82 -0.85 0.88 -1.30
C GLN A 82 -0.76 2.27 -0.68
N GLN A 83 0.46 2.77 -0.41
CA GLN A 83 0.65 4.12 0.11
C GLN A 83 0.09 5.18 -0.84
N ARG A 84 0.26 4.99 -2.14
CA ARG A 84 -0.29 5.91 -3.15
C ARG A 84 -1.82 5.94 -3.12
N VAL A 85 -2.47 4.79 -3.03
CA VAL A 85 -3.93 4.70 -2.91
C VAL A 85 -4.42 5.40 -1.65
N LEU A 86 -3.74 5.19 -0.51
CA LEU A 86 -4.09 5.85 0.74
C LEU A 86 -3.93 7.37 0.65
N LEU A 87 -2.84 7.87 0.06
CA LEU A 87 -2.64 9.30 -0.14
C LEU A 87 -3.70 9.92 -1.05
N ASP A 88 -4.11 9.23 -2.11
CA ASP A 88 -5.19 9.71 -2.98
C ASP A 88 -6.55 9.67 -2.27
N GLN A 89 -6.79 8.67 -1.42
CA GLN A 89 -7.98 8.63 -0.56
C GLN A 89 -7.99 9.77 0.47
N GLU A 90 -6.87 10.05 1.12
CA GLU A 90 -6.75 11.18 2.05
C GLU A 90 -7.00 12.51 1.35
N ARG A 91 -6.42 12.72 0.17
CA ARG A 91 -6.64 13.93 -0.63
C ARG A 91 -8.11 14.12 -1.01
N THR A 92 -8.78 13.06 -1.44
CA THR A 92 -10.21 13.14 -1.80
C THR A 92 -11.08 13.41 -0.57
N MET A 93 -10.81 12.75 0.56
CA MET A 93 -11.48 13.01 1.83
C MET A 93 -11.26 14.44 2.33
N HIS A 94 -10.02 14.94 2.27
CA HIS A 94 -9.70 16.31 2.63
C HIS A 94 -10.41 17.32 1.73
N ALA A 95 -10.45 17.10 0.41
CA ALA A 95 -11.18 17.95 -0.51
C ALA A 95 -12.68 18.02 -0.19
N GLN A 96 -13.30 16.87 0.12
CA GLN A 96 -14.71 16.81 0.54
C GLN A 96 -14.94 17.55 1.85
N THR A 97 -14.06 17.39 2.84
CA THR A 97 -14.17 18.10 4.12
C THR A 97 -14.05 19.61 3.93
N VAL A 98 -13.07 20.07 3.14
CA VAL A 98 -12.91 21.50 2.83
C VAL A 98 -14.16 22.05 2.15
N GLN A 99 -14.75 21.31 1.20
CA GLN A 99 -15.99 21.72 0.54
C GLN A 99 -17.17 21.82 1.52
N ARG A 100 -17.32 20.86 2.44
CA ARG A 100 -18.36 20.90 3.48
C ARG A 100 -18.17 22.09 4.43
N VAL A 101 -16.94 22.35 4.85
CA VAL A 101 -16.61 23.50 5.70
C VAL A 101 -16.95 24.81 4.99
N ALA A 102 -16.55 24.97 3.73
CA ALA A 102 -16.88 26.16 2.94
C ALA A 102 -18.40 26.37 2.79
N MET A 103 -19.16 25.28 2.60
CA MET A 103 -20.62 25.35 2.53
C MET A 103 -21.26 25.75 3.88
N LEU A 104 -20.75 25.21 4.98
CA LEU A 104 -21.22 25.58 6.33
C LEU A 104 -20.88 27.02 6.68
N GLU A 105 -19.67 27.49 6.33
CA GLU A 105 -19.27 28.89 6.50
C GLU A 105 -20.16 29.84 5.68
N ALA A 106 -20.46 29.48 4.43
CA ALA A 106 -21.38 30.23 3.60
C ALA A 106 -22.79 30.29 4.22
N GLY A 107 -23.32 29.15 4.69
CA GLY A 107 -24.62 29.10 5.36
C GLY A 107 -24.66 29.88 6.67
N GLN A 108 -23.57 29.87 7.45
CA GLN A 108 -23.46 30.67 8.67
C GLN A 108 -23.49 32.18 8.38
N LEU A 109 -22.82 32.61 7.31
CA LEU A 109 -22.84 34.01 6.89
C LEU A 109 -24.23 34.45 6.43
N GLU A 110 -24.93 33.60 5.68
CA GLU A 110 -26.31 33.83 5.24
C GLU A 110 -27.26 33.94 6.44
N LEU A 111 -27.21 32.98 7.36
CA LEU A 111 -28.03 33.00 8.57
C LEU A 111 -27.74 34.26 9.42
N THR A 112 -26.48 34.69 9.50
CA THR A 112 -26.12 35.92 10.21
C THR A 112 -26.69 37.17 9.56
N ARG A 113 -26.82 37.19 8.22
CA ARG A 113 -27.46 38.29 7.49
C ARG A 113 -28.97 38.31 7.73
N GLU A 114 -29.64 37.16 7.60
CA GLU A 114 -31.08 37.03 7.86
C GLU A 114 -31.43 37.46 9.28
N VAL A 115 -30.63 37.05 10.28
CA VAL A 115 -30.84 37.47 11.67
C VAL A 115 -30.72 38.99 11.82
N ARG A 116 -29.77 39.64 11.14
CA ARG A 116 -29.64 41.10 11.17
C ARG A 116 -30.83 41.78 10.52
N GLU A 117 -31.28 41.29 9.38
CA GLU A 117 -32.46 41.81 8.67
C GLU A 117 -33.71 41.69 9.54
N LEU A 118 -33.97 40.53 10.12
CA LEU A 118 -35.09 40.32 11.05
C LEU A 118 -35.02 41.22 12.28
N GLN A 119 -33.82 41.45 12.83
CA GLN A 119 -33.65 42.37 13.95
C GLN A 119 -33.93 43.83 13.55
N GLU A 120 -33.57 44.22 12.33
CA GLU A 120 -33.90 45.54 11.79
C GLU A 120 -35.39 45.71 11.54
N GLU A 121 -36.05 44.69 11.00
CA GLU A 121 -37.50 44.64 10.83
C GLU A 121 -38.21 44.74 12.18
N GLN A 122 -37.82 43.94 13.17
CA GLN A 122 -38.39 44.05 14.52
C GLN A 122 -38.17 45.43 15.14
N ARG A 123 -37.03 46.09 14.89
CA ARG A 123 -36.81 47.46 15.34
C ARG A 123 -37.75 48.44 14.64
N LYS A 124 -37.96 48.29 13.33
CA LYS A 124 -38.92 49.09 12.56
C LYS A 124 -40.33 48.87 13.09
N ASP A 125 -40.74 47.63 13.29
CA ASP A 125 -42.06 47.27 13.80
C ASP A 125 -42.30 47.83 15.20
N ARG A 126 -41.31 47.77 16.10
CA ARG A 126 -41.42 48.39 17.43
C ARG A 126 -41.60 49.91 17.33
N ARG A 127 -40.88 50.58 16.42
CA ARG A 127 -41.03 52.03 16.20
C ARG A 127 -42.41 52.36 15.62
N TRP A 128 -42.87 51.58 14.64
CA TRP A 128 -44.19 51.74 14.04
C TRP A 128 -45.30 51.50 15.05
N LYS A 129 -45.18 50.45 15.88
CA LYS A 129 -46.11 50.15 16.95
C LYS A 129 -46.17 51.30 17.97
N ALA A 130 -45.03 51.82 18.40
CA ALA A 130 -44.98 52.98 19.30
C ALA A 130 -45.66 54.21 18.70
N ALA A 131 -45.32 54.57 17.46
CA ALA A 131 -45.93 55.71 16.77
C ALA A 131 -47.44 55.54 16.56
N ALA A 132 -47.90 54.32 16.23
CA ALA A 132 -49.32 54.01 16.09
C ALA A 132 -50.05 54.15 17.44
N LEU A 133 -49.46 53.68 18.54
CA LEU A 133 -50.03 53.84 19.88
C LEU A 133 -50.15 55.31 20.28
N ASP A 134 -49.14 56.13 20.00
CA ASP A 134 -49.17 57.57 20.28
C ASP A 134 -50.27 58.26 19.46
N TYR A 135 -50.39 57.95 18.17
CA TYR A 135 -51.45 58.48 17.32
C TYR A 135 -52.85 58.08 17.81
N ILE A 136 -53.03 56.83 18.25
CA ILE A 136 -54.29 56.37 18.85
C ILE A 136 -54.62 57.17 20.11
N ARG A 137 -53.64 57.46 20.96
CA ARG A 137 -53.85 58.28 22.16
C ARG A 137 -54.27 59.71 21.80
N ASP A 138 -53.60 60.33 20.84
CA ASP A 138 -53.94 61.67 20.37
C ASP A 138 -55.38 61.72 19.84
N LEU A 139 -55.77 60.73 19.03
CA LEU A 139 -57.14 60.60 18.54
C LEU A 139 -58.16 60.43 19.66
N ARG A 140 -57.87 59.58 20.65
CA ARG A 140 -58.76 59.39 21.82
C ARG A 140 -58.92 60.69 22.61
N GLY A 141 -57.82 61.42 22.83
CA GLY A 141 -57.84 62.72 23.50
C GLY A 141 -58.65 63.77 22.74
N LEU A 142 -58.52 63.80 21.40
CA LEU A 142 -59.33 64.66 20.54
C LEU A 142 -60.82 64.31 20.59
N VAL A 143 -61.17 63.01 20.57
CA VAL A 143 -62.56 62.56 20.68
C VAL A 143 -63.19 63.02 22.00
N VAL A 144 -62.48 62.89 23.12
CA VAL A 144 -62.96 63.35 24.43
C VAL A 144 -63.17 64.87 24.44
N LYS A 145 -62.21 65.64 23.92
CA LYS A 145 -62.29 67.10 23.87
C LYS A 145 -63.37 67.64 22.93
N ALA A 146 -63.49 67.05 21.74
CA ALA A 146 -64.37 67.56 20.69
C ALA A 146 -65.83 67.09 20.85
N LEU A 147 -66.05 65.85 21.32
CA LEU A 147 -67.38 65.26 21.41
C LEU A 147 -67.92 65.18 22.85
N GLY A 148 -67.11 65.51 23.87
CA GLY A 148 -67.52 65.51 25.27
C GLY A 148 -67.92 64.14 25.82
N ARG A 149 -67.59 63.06 25.11
CA ARG A 149 -67.89 61.66 25.47
C ARG A 149 -66.61 60.88 25.70
N SER A 150 -66.68 59.82 26.50
CA SER A 150 -65.55 58.91 26.69
C SER A 150 -65.15 58.25 25.36
N ALA A 151 -63.85 58.13 25.11
CA ALA A 151 -63.34 57.44 23.94
C ALA A 151 -63.66 55.94 24.01
N PRO A 152 -63.95 55.28 22.87
CA PRO A 152 -64.26 53.85 22.84
C PRO A 152 -63.14 53.01 23.44
N GLU A 153 -63.51 51.91 24.09
CA GLU A 153 -62.55 51.01 24.75
C GLU A 153 -61.62 50.37 23.71
N PRO A 154 -60.29 50.31 23.96
CA PRO A 154 -59.38 49.72 23.01
C PRO A 154 -59.54 48.19 22.96
N PRO A 155 -59.27 47.54 21.81
CA PRO A 155 -59.21 46.09 21.69
C PRO A 155 -58.21 45.45 22.67
N GLU A 156 -58.48 44.22 23.09
CA GLU A 156 -57.69 43.49 24.11
C GLU A 156 -56.19 43.42 23.78
N GLU A 157 -55.84 43.28 22.50
CA GLU A 157 -54.47 43.13 22.03
C GLU A 157 -53.61 44.38 22.25
N ILE A 158 -54.23 45.56 22.34
CA ILE A 158 -53.56 46.85 22.53
C ILE A 158 -53.98 47.55 23.83
N ALA A 159 -54.98 47.02 24.55
CA ALA A 159 -55.50 47.64 25.75
C ALA A 159 -54.43 47.80 26.83
N ALA A 160 -53.60 46.77 27.04
CA ALA A 160 -52.49 46.81 28.00
C ALA A 160 -51.40 47.82 27.59
N ASP A 161 -51.11 47.94 26.29
CA ASP A 161 -50.09 48.86 25.77
C ASP A 161 -50.55 50.32 25.84
N ILE A 162 -51.86 50.57 25.70
CA ILE A 162 -52.44 51.91 25.83
C ILE A 162 -52.48 52.33 27.31
N ALA A 163 -52.83 51.42 28.23
CA ALA A 163 -52.97 51.70 29.66
C ALA A 163 -51.64 51.79 30.44
N SER A 164 -50.57 51.15 29.96
CA SER A 164 -49.29 51.04 30.69
C SER A 164 -48.41 52.30 30.67
N LEU A 165 -48.65 53.25 29.76
CA LEU A 165 -47.85 54.47 29.58
C LEU A 165 -48.44 55.71 30.29
N ASP A 166 -49.61 55.58 30.92
CA ASP A 166 -50.27 56.62 31.73
C ASP A 166 -49.85 56.58 33.22
N ARG A 167 -48.86 55.76 33.60
CA ARG A 167 -48.19 55.78 34.92
C ARG A 167 -46.79 56.37 34.81
#